data_AF-A0A7G5H259-F1
#
_entry.id   AF-A0A7G5H259-F1
#
_cell.length_a   1.000
_cell.length_b   1.000
_cell.length_c   1.000
_cell.angle_alpha   90.00
_cell.angle_beta   90.00
_cell.angle_gamma   90.00
#
_symmetry.space_group_name_H-M   'P 1'
#
loop_
_entity.id
_entity.type
_entity.pdbx_description
1 polymer ?
#
loop_
_entity_poly.entity_id
_entity_poly.type
_entity_poly.pdbx_seq_one_letter_code
_entity_poly.pdbx_strand_id
1 'polypeptide(L)'
;MKTYQNEHLMVEVDCSIHLLQQTWIGLPSSENFRDGSLAILALAKRHQVKRWLIDLRQLRLFNPTDLHWFIHHWLPQAHSGVVLPQHARVAIILNDLNQFGKLGSDMLLRASGALNDSLTSRYFVESEDPRQWLLINPYLIF
;
A
#
# COMPACT_ATOMS: atom_id res chain seq x y z
N MET A 1 -4.16 -17.54 4.31
CA MET A 1 -3.37 -16.34 4.64
C MET A 1 -1.90 -16.63 4.38
N LYS A 2 -1.18 -15.73 3.70
CA LYS A 2 0.29 -15.80 3.52
C LYS A 2 0.91 -14.56 4.15
N THR A 3 2.06 -14.72 4.80
CA THR A 3 2.67 -13.63 5.57
C THR A 3 4.14 -13.44 5.23
N TYR A 4 4.59 -12.20 5.31
CA TYR A 4 6.00 -11.79 5.35
C TYR A 4 6.15 -10.79 6.49
N GLN A 5 7.28 -10.81 7.18
CA GLN A 5 7.56 -9.82 8.23
C GLN A 5 9.05 -9.50 8.32
N ASN A 6 9.34 -8.25 8.66
CA ASN A 6 10.61 -7.79 9.20
C ASN A 6 10.35 -6.93 10.45
N GLU A 7 11.38 -6.26 10.97
CA GLU A 7 11.28 -5.45 12.20
C GLU A 7 10.24 -4.32 12.13
N HIS A 8 9.97 -3.78 10.93
CA HIS A 8 9.13 -2.59 10.75
C HIS A 8 7.93 -2.79 9.83
N LEU A 9 7.78 -3.97 9.24
CA LEU A 9 6.73 -4.30 8.30
C LEU A 9 6.19 -5.69 8.57
N MET A 10 4.86 -5.78 8.65
CA MET A 10 4.11 -7.02 8.50
C MET A 10 3.27 -6.96 7.23
N VAL A 11 3.30 -8.01 6.43
CA VAL A 11 2.50 -8.17 5.21
C VAL A 11 1.64 -9.41 5.34
N GLU A 12 0.35 -9.28 5.06
CA GLU A 12 -0.60 -10.37 5.02
C GLU A 12 -1.35 -10.36 3.69
N VAL A 13 -1.47 -11.53 3.06
CA VAL A 13 -2.24 -11.69 1.83
C VAL A 13 -3.44 -12.60 2.08
N ASP A 14 -4.62 -12.07 1.79
CA ASP A 14 -5.86 -12.81 1.66
C ASP A 14 -6.14 -13.09 0.18
N CYS A 15 -5.84 -14.33 -0.22
CA CYS A 15 -6.01 -14.79 -1.59
C CYS A 15 -7.49 -14.88 -2.01
N SER A 16 -8.43 -15.05 -1.08
CA SER A 16 -9.85 -15.21 -1.41
C SER A 16 -10.45 -13.93 -1.98
N ILE A 17 -9.90 -12.78 -1.55
CA ILE A 17 -10.33 -11.44 -1.95
C ILE A 17 -9.20 -10.63 -2.59
N HIS A 18 -8.09 -11.25 -2.98
CA HIS A 18 -6.92 -10.59 -3.59
C HIS A 18 -6.50 -9.31 -2.85
N LEU A 19 -6.48 -9.37 -1.51
CA LEU A 19 -6.14 -8.28 -0.62
C LEU A 19 -4.73 -8.48 -0.07
N LEU A 20 -3.90 -7.45 -0.16
CA LEU A 20 -2.65 -7.34 0.57
C LEU A 20 -2.79 -6.27 1.65
N GLN A 21 -2.60 -6.67 2.90
CA GLN A 21 -2.49 -5.77 4.04
C GLN A 21 -1.02 -5.60 4.38
N GLN A 22 -0.59 -4.36 4.57
CA GLN A 22 0.73 -4.01 5.05
C GLN A 22 0.58 -3.13 6.30
N THR A 23 1.32 -3.45 7.35
CA THR A 23 1.35 -2.69 8.60
C THR A 23 2.78 -2.22 8.84
N TRP A 24 2.98 -0.91 8.79
CA TRP A 24 4.28 -0.28 9.00
C TRP A 24 4.37 0.31 10.41
N ILE A 25 5.48 0.05 11.09
CA ILE A 25 5.68 0.47 12.49
C ILE A 25 7.05 1.12 12.69
N GLY A 26 7.11 2.11 13.60
CA GLY A 26 8.36 2.72 14.03
C GLY A 26 9.03 3.56 12.93
N LEU A 27 10.35 3.44 12.81
CA LEU A 27 11.18 4.19 11.86
C LEU A 27 12.06 3.19 11.08
N PRO A 28 11.60 2.67 9.93
CA PRO A 28 12.37 1.69 9.16
C PRO A 28 13.68 2.28 8.65
N SER A 29 14.76 1.49 8.71
CA SER A 29 15.96 1.75 7.93
C SER A 29 15.67 1.64 6.43
N SER A 30 16.52 2.24 5.59
CA SER A 30 16.38 2.12 4.13
C SER A 30 16.44 0.68 3.63
N GLU A 31 17.25 -0.17 4.27
CA GLU A 31 17.29 -1.61 3.99
C GLU A 31 15.95 -2.28 4.31
N ASN A 32 15.45 -2.12 5.54
CA ASN A 32 14.18 -2.69 5.97
C ASN A 32 12.99 -2.21 5.09
N PHE A 33 12.98 -0.95 4.71
CA PHE A 33 11.95 -0.39 3.83
C PHE A 33 12.01 -0.99 2.41
N ARG A 34 13.20 -1.06 1.81
CA ARG A 34 13.37 -1.53 0.44
C ARG A 34 13.12 -3.03 0.34
N ASP A 35 13.67 -3.81 1.25
CA ASP A 35 13.46 -5.26 1.29
C ASP A 35 11.98 -5.59 1.51
N GLY A 36 11.34 -4.89 2.44
CA GLY A 36 9.90 -5.00 2.66
C GLY A 36 9.09 -4.65 1.42
N SER A 37 9.44 -3.56 0.74
CA SER A 37 8.79 -3.14 -0.51
C SER A 37 8.96 -4.18 -1.62
N LEU A 38 10.15 -4.76 -1.78
CA LEU A 38 10.40 -5.81 -2.77
C LEU A 38 9.64 -7.11 -2.45
N ALA A 39 9.54 -7.48 -1.17
CA ALA A 39 8.73 -8.60 -0.72
C ALA A 39 7.24 -8.38 -1.03
N ILE A 40 6.73 -7.17 -0.78
CA ILE A 40 5.38 -6.75 -1.15
C ILE A 40 5.16 -6.92 -2.65
N LEU A 41 6.09 -6.45 -3.49
CA LEU A 41 5.99 -6.56 -4.95
C LEU A 41 5.89 -8.02 -5.40
N ALA A 42 6.74 -8.89 -4.85
CA ALA A 42 6.75 -10.31 -5.17
C ALA A 42 5.45 -11.01 -4.75
N LEU A 43 4.95 -10.73 -3.54
CA LEU A 43 3.70 -11.26 -3.02
C LEU A 43 2.49 -10.78 -3.83
N ALA A 44 2.45 -9.49 -4.14
CA ALA A 44 1.37 -8.89 -4.89
C ALA A 44 1.28 -9.45 -6.32
N LYS A 45 2.43 -9.63 -6.99
CA LYS A 45 2.51 -10.31 -8.28
C LYS A 45 2.03 -11.77 -8.19
N ARG A 46 2.54 -12.52 -7.21
CA ARG A 46 2.22 -13.95 -7.03
C ARG A 46 0.73 -14.19 -6.77
N HIS A 47 0.08 -13.30 -6.03
CA HIS A 47 -1.30 -13.46 -5.59
C HIS A 47 -2.30 -12.56 -6.33
N GLN A 48 -1.86 -11.89 -7.40
CA GLN A 48 -2.70 -11.07 -8.27
C GLN A 48 -3.51 -10.05 -7.48
N VAL A 49 -2.83 -9.34 -6.57
CA VAL A 49 -3.45 -8.41 -5.63
C VAL A 49 -4.15 -7.28 -6.37
N LYS A 50 -5.37 -6.96 -5.94
CA LYS A 50 -6.20 -5.87 -6.49
C LYS A 50 -6.54 -4.82 -5.44
N ARG A 51 -6.42 -5.18 -4.17
CA ARG A 51 -6.81 -4.39 -3.02
C ARG A 51 -5.64 -4.26 -2.08
N TRP A 52 -5.39 -3.05 -1.62
CA TRP A 52 -4.24 -2.71 -0.80
C TRP A 52 -4.76 -2.03 0.47
N LEU A 53 -4.43 -2.60 1.62
CA LEU A 53 -4.72 -2.01 2.92
C LEU A 53 -3.40 -1.64 3.58
N ILE A 54 -3.16 -0.35 3.78
CA ILE A 54 -1.89 0.18 4.28
C ILE A 54 -2.15 0.77 5.66
N ASP A 55 -1.72 0.10 6.72
CA ASP A 55 -1.81 0.60 8.08
C ASP A 55 -0.52 1.33 8.45
N LEU A 56 -0.64 2.64 8.64
CA LEU A 56 0.47 3.53 8.97
C LEU A 56 0.31 4.13 10.37
N ARG A 57 -0.66 3.71 11.19
CA ARG A 57 -0.95 4.35 12.49
C ARG A 57 0.26 4.40 13.42
N GLN A 58 1.15 3.42 13.32
CA GLN A 58 2.36 3.31 14.15
C GLN A 58 3.65 3.67 13.41
N LEU A 59 3.57 4.05 12.13
CA LEU A 59 4.72 4.56 11.39
C LEU A 59 5.03 5.98 11.87
N ARG A 60 6.28 6.22 12.26
CA ARG A 60 6.72 7.55 12.71
C ARG A 60 7.02 8.48 11.53
N LEU A 61 7.73 7.97 10.52
CA LEU A 61 8.17 8.76 9.37
C LEU A 61 8.63 7.83 8.22
N PHE A 62 8.33 8.22 6.99
CA PHE A 62 9.02 7.71 5.83
C PHE A 62 10.30 8.52 5.56
N ASN A 63 11.42 7.84 5.36
CA ASN A 63 12.65 8.50 4.91
C ASN A 63 12.45 9.07 3.48
N PRO A 64 12.70 10.37 3.24
CA PRO A 64 12.55 10.98 1.91
C PRO A 64 13.35 10.29 0.80
N THR A 65 14.56 9.81 1.10
CA THR A 65 15.39 9.07 0.12
C THR A 65 14.72 7.77 -0.31
N ASP A 66 13.99 7.13 0.60
CA ASP A 66 13.30 5.87 0.31
C ASP A 66 11.98 6.09 -0.42
N LEU A 67 11.27 7.19 -0.15
CA LEU A 67 10.13 7.62 -0.98
C LEU A 67 10.59 7.89 -2.42
N HIS A 68 11.72 8.58 -2.59
CA HIS A 68 12.29 8.83 -3.92
C HIS A 68 12.65 7.50 -4.61
N TRP A 69 13.34 6.60 -3.91
CA TRP A 69 13.65 5.27 -4.46
C TRP A 69 12.38 4.51 -4.86
N PHE A 70 11.34 4.56 -4.03
CA PHE A 70 10.07 3.89 -4.30
C PHE A 70 9.43 4.42 -5.58
N ILE A 71 9.36 5.73 -5.75
CA ILE A 71 8.76 6.38 -6.92
C ILE A 71 9.54 6.05 -8.20
N HIS A 72 10.88 6.05 -8.15
CA HIS A 72 11.71 5.93 -9.35
C HIS A 72 12.11 4.49 -9.71
N HIS A 73 12.09 3.56 -8.75
CA HIS A 73 12.51 2.17 -8.98
C HIS A 73 11.39 1.16 -8.74
N TRP A 74 10.67 1.27 -7.63
CA TRP A 74 9.66 0.28 -7.26
C TRP A 74 8.38 0.45 -8.08
N LEU A 75 7.86 1.67 -8.14
CA LEU A 75 6.55 1.96 -8.74
C LEU A 75 6.50 1.68 -10.25
N PRO A 76 7.52 1.98 -11.07
CA PRO A 76 7.53 1.61 -12.47
C PRO A 76 7.49 0.09 -12.69
N GLN A 77 8.18 -0.68 -11.84
CA GLN A 77 8.13 -2.14 -11.88
C GLN A 77 6.76 -2.67 -11.48
N ALA A 78 6.12 -2.07 -10.48
CA ALA A 78 4.77 -2.45 -10.06
C ALA A 78 3.72 -2.19 -11.16
N HIS A 79 3.86 -1.08 -11.88
CA HIS A 79 2.98 -0.72 -13.00
C HIS A 79 3.20 -1.63 -14.21
N SER A 80 4.44 -1.77 -14.69
CA SER A 80 4.78 -2.59 -15.86
C SER A 80 4.57 -4.10 -15.63
N GLY A 81 4.74 -4.57 -14.40
CA GLY A 81 4.71 -5.98 -14.04
C GLY A 81 3.32 -6.58 -13.78
N VAL A 82 2.23 -5.85 -14.09
CA VAL A 82 0.82 -6.23 -13.79
C VAL A 82 0.56 -6.38 -12.28
N VAL A 83 1.34 -5.70 -11.43
CA VAL A 83 1.19 -5.78 -9.96
C VAL A 83 0.19 -4.76 -9.44
N LEU A 84 0.16 -3.57 -10.04
CA LEU A 84 -0.89 -2.58 -9.84
C LEU A 84 -1.89 -2.66 -11.01
N PRO A 85 -3.00 -3.40 -10.88
CA PRO A 85 -4.02 -3.44 -11.92
C PRO A 85 -4.64 -2.05 -12.10
N GLN A 86 -5.17 -1.77 -13.29
CA GLN A 86 -5.83 -0.50 -13.63
C GLN A 86 -6.78 -0.04 -12.50
N HIS A 87 -7.72 -0.90 -12.09
CA HIS A 87 -8.71 -0.58 -11.06
C HIS A 87 -8.27 -0.97 -9.63
N ALA A 88 -6.99 -0.81 -9.31
CA ALA A 88 -6.50 -1.06 -7.95
C ALA A 88 -7.18 -0.12 -6.95
N ARG A 89 -7.54 -0.67 -5.77
CA ARG A 89 -8.10 0.09 -4.65
C ARG A 89 -7.10 0.12 -3.51
N VAL A 90 -6.81 1.32 -2.99
CA VAL A 90 -5.84 1.54 -1.91
C VAL A 90 -6.52 2.23 -0.74
N ALA A 91 -6.62 1.53 0.40
CA ALA A 91 -7.06 2.10 1.65
C ALA A 91 -5.83 2.36 2.54
N ILE A 92 -5.71 3.58 3.08
CA ILE A 92 -4.62 3.95 3.98
C ILE A 92 -5.20 4.31 5.33
N ILE A 93 -4.81 3.61 6.38
CA ILE A 93 -5.20 3.87 7.76
C ILE A 93 -4.14 4.76 8.41
N LEU A 94 -4.60 5.88 8.97
CA LEU A 94 -3.79 6.81 9.74
C LEU A 94 -4.47 7.07 11.09
N ASN A 95 -3.71 7.54 12.08
CA ASN A 95 -4.28 8.30 13.17
C ASN A 95 -4.17 9.80 12.83
N ASP A 96 -4.93 10.62 13.55
CA ASP A 96 -4.93 12.08 13.44
C ASP A 96 -3.53 12.70 13.66
N LEU A 97 -2.69 12.06 14.47
CA LEU A 97 -1.33 12.49 14.78
C LEU A 97 -0.30 12.17 13.68
N ASN A 98 -0.57 11.26 12.73
CA ASN A 98 0.43 10.83 11.73
C ASN A 98 0.44 11.70 10.46
N GLN A 99 0.72 12.99 10.62
CA GLN A 99 0.83 13.93 9.50
C GLN A 99 1.98 13.58 8.55
N PHE A 100 3.09 13.04 9.05
CA PHE A 100 4.24 12.64 8.22
C PHE A 100 3.93 11.42 7.36
N GLY A 101 3.25 10.41 7.92
CA GLY A 101 2.72 9.28 7.18
C GLY A 101 1.77 9.73 6.07
N LYS A 102 0.91 10.72 6.35
CA LYS A 102 0.03 11.33 5.34
C LYS A 102 0.82 12.02 4.22
N LEU A 103 1.81 12.85 4.56
CA LEU A 103 2.62 13.57 3.56
C LEU A 103 3.35 12.59 2.62
N GLY A 104 3.96 11.54 3.17
CA GLY A 104 4.61 10.51 2.36
C GLY A 104 3.61 9.74 1.50
N SER A 105 2.47 9.35 2.08
CA SER A 105 1.38 8.68 1.35
C SER A 105 0.85 9.53 0.20
N ASP A 106 0.66 10.83 0.41
CA ASP A 106 0.20 11.77 -0.61
C ASP A 106 1.20 11.85 -1.78
N MET A 107 2.50 11.82 -1.53
CA MET A 107 3.52 11.76 -2.59
C MET A 107 3.42 10.47 -3.39
N LEU A 108 3.31 9.32 -2.71
CA LEU A 108 3.22 8.01 -3.37
C LEU A 108 1.92 7.85 -4.15
N LEU A 109 0.79 8.30 -3.61
CA LEU A 109 -0.52 8.23 -4.28
C LEU A 109 -0.55 9.12 -5.52
N ARG A 110 0.01 10.34 -5.48
CA ARG A 110 0.13 11.19 -6.68
C ARG A 110 0.98 10.55 -7.76
N ALA A 111 2.14 10.00 -7.40
CA ALA A 111 3.01 9.30 -8.34
C ALA A 111 2.32 8.05 -8.94
N SER A 112 1.58 7.31 -8.11
CA SER A 112 0.83 6.13 -8.55
C SER A 112 -0.31 6.49 -9.50
N GLY A 113 -1.06 7.55 -9.18
CA GLY A 113 -2.14 8.05 -10.03
C GLY A 113 -1.63 8.52 -11.40
N ALA A 114 -0.48 9.20 -11.45
CA ALA A 114 0.13 9.64 -12.72
C ALA A 114 0.54 8.48 -13.66
N LEU A 115 0.71 7.27 -13.12
CA LEU A 115 0.95 6.05 -13.91
C LEU A 115 -0.33 5.23 -14.13
N ASN A 116 -1.34 5.41 -13.28
CA ASN A 116 -2.57 4.63 -13.30
C ASN A 116 -3.76 5.51 -12.89
N ASP A 117 -4.34 6.21 -13.87
CA ASP A 117 -5.45 7.15 -13.68
C ASP A 117 -6.72 6.47 -13.11
N SER A 118 -6.84 5.15 -13.25
CA SER A 118 -7.96 4.36 -12.71
C SER A 118 -7.74 3.87 -11.27
N LEU A 119 -6.60 4.16 -10.66
CA LEU A 119 -6.34 3.84 -9.25
C LEU A 119 -7.25 4.67 -8.35
N THR A 120 -7.93 4.00 -7.43
CA THR A 120 -8.75 4.68 -6.41
C THR A 120 -8.08 4.54 -5.05
N SER A 121 -8.04 5.65 -4.30
CA SER A 121 -7.48 5.65 -2.95
C SER A 121 -8.36 6.41 -1.97
N ARG A 122 -8.32 6.00 -0.70
CA ARG A 122 -9.02 6.66 0.40
C ARG A 122 -8.24 6.54 1.70
N TYR A 123 -8.22 7.62 2.46
CA TYR A 123 -7.73 7.63 3.84
C TYR A 123 -8.84 7.25 4.81
N PHE A 124 -8.46 6.53 5.86
CA PHE A 124 -9.33 6.09 6.94
C PHE A 124 -8.70 6.48 8.28
N VAL A 125 -9.55 6.90 9.20
CA VAL A 125 -9.24 7.13 10.63
C VAL A 125 -10.09 6.17 11.47
N GLU A 126 -9.74 6.00 12.75
CA GLU A 126 -10.14 4.89 13.62
C GLU A 126 -11.61 4.44 13.61
N SER A 127 -12.56 5.31 13.26
CA SER A 127 -14.00 5.00 13.26
C SER A 127 -14.54 4.34 11.98
N GLU A 128 -13.78 4.32 10.88
CA GLU A 128 -14.25 3.78 9.58
C GLU A 128 -13.65 2.39 9.30
N ASP A 129 -14.44 1.46 8.73
CA ASP A 129 -13.94 0.15 8.28
C ASP A 129 -13.41 0.20 6.83
N PRO A 130 -12.09 0.23 6.61
CA PRO A 130 -11.52 0.27 5.27
C PRO A 130 -11.78 -0.99 4.45
N ARG A 131 -12.00 -2.14 5.11
CA ARG A 131 -12.18 -3.42 4.42
C ARG A 131 -13.51 -3.44 3.68
N GLN A 132 -14.57 -2.90 4.28
CA GLN A 132 -15.86 -2.76 3.59
C GLN A 132 -15.71 -1.96 2.29
N TRP A 133 -15.04 -0.81 2.35
CA TRP A 133 -14.82 0.03 1.17
C TRP A 133 -14.00 -0.68 0.08
N LEU A 134 -12.95 -1.42 0.46
CA LEU A 134 -12.11 -2.19 -0.47
C LEU A 134 -12.89 -3.30 -1.19
N LEU A 135 -13.92 -3.86 -0.55
CA LEU A 135 -14.71 -4.97 -1.09
C LEU A 135 -15.85 -4.52 -2.00
N ILE A 136 -16.26 -3.24 -1.96
CA ILE A 136 -17.27 -2.70 -2.88
C ILE A 136 -16.79 -2.96 -4.32
N ASN A 137 -17.65 -3.57 -5.14
CA ASN A 137 -17.38 -3.73 -6.56
C ASN A 137 -18.06 -2.58 -7.32
N PRO A 138 -17.31 -1.60 -7.86
CA PRO A 138 -17.93 -0.47 -8.56
C PRO A 138 -18.58 -0.87 -9.89
N TYR A 139 -18.40 -2.11 -10.36
CA TYR A 139 -18.97 -2.62 -11.62
C TYR A 139 -20.17 -3.56 -11.44
N LEU A 140 -20.65 -3.78 -10.21
CA LEU A 140 -21.93 -4.44 -9.96
C LEU A 140 -23.01 -3.36 -9.85
N ILE A 141 -23.42 -2.83 -11.00
CA ILE A 141 -24.72 -2.14 -11.12
C ILE A 141 -25.68 -3.24 -11.61
N PHE A 142 -26.68 -3.56 -10.80
CA PHE A 142 -27.78 -4.46 -11.20
C PHE A 142 -28.67 -3.79 -12.24
#